data_AF-A0A1I5ZVE5-F1
#
_entry.id   AF-A0A1I5ZVE5-F1
#
_cell.length_a   1.000
_cell.length_b   1.000
_cell.length_c   1.000
_cell.angle_alpha   90.00
_cell.angle_beta   90.00
_cell.angle_gamma   90.00
#
_symmetry.space_group_name_H-M   'P 1'
#
loop_
_entity.id
_entity.type
_entity.pdbx_description
1 polymer ?
#
loop_
_entity_poly.entity_id
_entity_poly.type
_entity_poly.pdbx_seq_one_letter_code
_entity_poly.pdbx_strand_id
1 'polypeptide(L)'
;MSSMASERNLQPALDAIRVKFLASLETRLAELDALTTMIKSGDKGSRVWEEVRLRVHRIAGVAGSLGFPALGARSARLDTAIEQYIAEPSSADEATILAALDDLLDDIDAILEDGN
;
A
#
# COMPACT_ATOMS: atom_id res chain seq x y z
N MET A 1 39.21 -16.06 7.55
CA MET A 1 37.96 -16.75 7.16
C MET A 1 36.84 -16.45 8.16
N SER A 2 36.26 -15.24 8.15
CA SER A 2 35.23 -14.86 9.16
C SER A 2 34.07 -14.02 8.61
N SER A 3 33.74 -14.14 7.32
CA SER A 3 32.69 -13.30 6.70
C SER A 3 31.39 -14.04 6.32
N MET A 4 31.30 -15.37 6.48
CA MET A 4 30.16 -16.17 5.98
C MET A 4 29.13 -16.59 7.04
N ALA A 5 29.20 -16.06 8.26
CA ALA A 5 28.25 -16.40 9.33
C ALA A 5 27.07 -15.42 9.44
N SER A 6 27.24 -14.15 9.06
CA SER A 6 26.17 -13.14 9.16
C SER A 6 25.11 -13.24 8.05
N GLU A 7 25.49 -13.65 6.84
CA GLU A 7 24.54 -13.73 5.70
C GLU A 7 23.52 -14.87 5.84
N ARG A 8 23.88 -15.97 6.53
CA ARG A 8 23.01 -17.16 6.66
C ARG A 8 21.87 -17.00 7.67
N ASN A 9 21.85 -15.94 8.46
CA ASN A 9 20.85 -15.73 9.52
C ASN A 9 19.82 -14.63 9.18
N LEU A 10 20.01 -13.91 8.06
CA LEU A 10 19.10 -12.84 7.65
C LEU A 10 17.87 -13.37 6.91
N GLN A 11 18.04 -14.43 6.12
CA GLN A 11 16.97 -14.99 5.28
C GLN A 11 15.74 -15.44 6.11
N PRO A 12 15.89 -16.23 7.19
CA PRO A 12 14.73 -16.65 7.98
C PRO A 12 14.01 -15.49 8.69
N ALA A 13 14.75 -14.45 9.08
CA ALA A 13 14.18 -13.25 9.68
C ALA A 13 13.38 -12.43 8.67
N LEU A 14 13.88 -12.28 7.44
CA LEU A 14 13.16 -11.62 6.35
C LEU A 14 11.91 -12.40 5.95
N ASP A 15 11.99 -13.73 5.88
CA ASP A 15 10.84 -14.58 5.57
C ASP A 15 9.75 -14.44 6.65
N ALA A 16 10.12 -14.42 7.93
CA ALA A 16 9.18 -14.20 9.02
C ALA A 16 8.51 -12.81 8.99
N ILE A 17 9.25 -11.77 8.59
CA ILE A 17 8.68 -10.42 8.40
C ILE A 17 7.75 -10.41 7.20
N ARG A 18 8.11 -11.08 6.11
CA ARG A 18 7.27 -11.20 4.91
C ARG A 18 5.94 -11.90 5.20
N VAL A 19 5.96 -13.00 5.96
CA VAL A 19 4.72 -13.69 6.39
C VAL A 19 3.84 -12.78 7.23
N LYS A 20 4.41 -12.04 8.20
CA LYS A 20 3.64 -11.07 9.00
C LYS A 20 3.09 -9.92 8.16
N PHE A 21 3.84 -9.47 7.16
CA PHE A 21 3.38 -8.45 6.24
C PHE A 21 2.19 -8.94 5.42
N LEU A 22 2.29 -10.11 4.78
CA LEU A 22 1.19 -10.73 4.03
C LEU A 22 -0.04 -10.94 4.91
N ALA A 23 0.12 -11.47 6.12
CA ALA A 23 -0.98 -11.61 7.08
C ALA A 23 -1.63 -10.27 7.46
N SER A 24 -0.86 -9.17 7.50
CA SER A 24 -1.40 -7.83 7.74
C SER A 24 -1.99 -7.18 6.49
N LEU A 25 -1.61 -7.67 5.30
CA LEU A 25 -1.95 -7.07 4.03
C LEU A 25 -3.42 -7.32 3.67
N GLU A 26 -3.98 -8.48 4.07
CA GLU A 26 -5.41 -8.78 3.96
C GLU A 26 -6.28 -7.77 4.74
N THR A 27 -5.95 -7.50 6.00
CA THR A 27 -6.66 -6.46 6.78
C THR A 27 -6.51 -5.08 6.14
N ARG A 28 -5.32 -4.74 5.63
CA ARG A 28 -5.08 -3.44 4.98
C ARG A 28 -5.84 -3.29 3.68
N LEU A 29 -5.97 -4.36 2.89
CA LEU A 29 -6.78 -4.41 1.68
C LEU A 29 -8.23 -4.08 2.02
N ALA A 30 -8.82 -4.81 2.96
CA ALA A 30 -10.21 -4.61 3.38
C ALA A 30 -10.46 -3.19 3.92
N GLU A 31 -9.55 -2.65 4.72
CA GLU A 31 -9.69 -1.28 5.22
C GLU A 31 -9.55 -0.21 4.11
N LEU A 32 -8.63 -0.40 3.17
CA LEU A 32 -8.41 0.54 2.06
C LEU A 32 -9.58 0.51 1.08
N ASP A 33 -10.13 -0.68 0.81
CA ASP A 33 -11.33 -0.87 -0.02
C ASP A 33 -12.56 -0.18 0.61
N ALA A 34 -12.76 -0.35 1.93
CA ALA A 34 -13.84 0.31 2.65
C ALA A 34 -13.75 1.85 2.55
N LEU A 35 -12.56 2.43 2.73
CA LEU A 35 -12.36 3.87 2.59
C LEU A 35 -12.58 4.36 1.16
N THR A 36 -12.09 3.61 0.17
CA THR A 36 -12.28 3.92 -1.24
C THR A 36 -13.76 3.91 -1.61
N THR A 37 -14.52 2.94 -1.08
CA THR A 37 -15.97 2.86 -1.22
C THR A 37 -16.70 4.05 -0.57
N MET A 38 -16.25 4.51 0.60
CA MET A 38 -16.80 5.71 1.25
C MET A 38 -16.62 6.96 0.38
N ILE A 39 -15.43 7.15 -0.19
CA ILE A 39 -15.15 8.27 -1.11
C ILE A 39 -16.05 8.20 -2.35
N LYS A 40 -16.13 7.02 -2.99
CA LYS A 40 -16.99 6.78 -4.16
C LYS A 40 -18.47 7.01 -3.85
N SER A 41 -18.90 6.79 -2.62
CA SER A 41 -20.27 7.05 -2.14
C SER A 41 -20.55 8.52 -1.82
N GLY A 42 -19.56 9.41 -1.98
CA GLY A 42 -19.70 10.85 -1.81
C GLY A 42 -19.19 11.40 -0.47
N ASP A 43 -18.57 10.58 0.39
CA ASP A 43 -17.87 11.09 1.57
C ASP A 43 -16.52 11.69 1.17
N LYS A 44 -16.52 13.01 0.94
CA LYS A 44 -15.34 13.78 0.52
C LYS A 44 -14.63 14.47 1.68
N GLY A 45 -14.85 14.02 2.91
CA GLY A 45 -14.18 14.63 4.08
C GLY A 45 -12.66 14.52 3.96
N SER A 46 -11.94 15.61 4.24
CA SER A 46 -10.45 15.64 4.28
C SER A 46 -9.88 14.48 5.11
N ARG A 47 -10.56 14.15 6.21
CA ARG A 47 -10.18 13.05 7.10
C ARG A 47 -10.19 11.67 6.43
N VAL A 48 -11.12 11.42 5.50
CA VAL A 48 -11.17 10.13 4.78
C VAL A 48 -9.96 10.02 3.84
N TRP A 49 -9.64 11.10 3.13
CA TRP A 49 -8.46 11.18 2.27
C TRP A 49 -7.15 11.06 3.04
N GLU A 50 -7.03 11.69 4.21
CA GLU A 50 -5.88 11.53 5.10
C GLU A 50 -5.70 10.08 5.56
N GLU A 51 -6.80 9.39 5.85
CA GLU A 51 -6.82 8.01 6.33
C GLU A 51 -6.47 7.02 5.20
N VAL A 52 -6.90 7.29 3.96
CA VAL A 52 -6.44 6.58 2.75
C VAL A 52 -4.94 6.80 2.56
N ARG A 53 -4.48 8.06 2.60
CA ARG A 53 -3.07 8.42 2.43
C ARG A 53 -2.18 7.67 3.44
N LEU A 54 -2.59 7.63 4.71
CA LEU A 54 -1.83 6.94 5.76
C LEU A 54 -1.65 5.44 5.46
N ARG A 55 -2.65 4.78 4.89
CA ARG A 55 -2.56 3.36 4.49
C ARG A 55 -1.61 3.18 3.32
N VAL A 56 -1.79 3.98 2.27
CA VAL A 56 -0.94 3.96 1.07
C VAL A 56 0.53 4.23 1.43
N HIS A 57 0.78 5.22 2.28
CA HIS A 57 2.12 5.56 2.78
C HIS A 57 2.79 4.38 3.49
N ARG A 58 2.04 3.66 4.35
CA ARG A 58 2.57 2.48 5.05
C ARG A 58 2.93 1.37 4.07
N ILE A 59 2.11 1.13 3.03
CA ILE A 59 2.41 0.13 2.00
C ILE A 59 3.67 0.54 1.23
N ALA A 60 3.77 1.81 0.81
CA ALA A 60 4.94 2.35 0.13
C ALA A 60 6.24 2.12 0.91
N GLY A 61 6.21 2.37 2.23
CA GLY A 61 7.38 2.27 3.10
C GLY A 61 7.89 0.85 3.35
N VAL A 62 7.04 -0.18 3.23
CA VAL A 62 7.42 -1.57 3.58
C VAL A 62 7.42 -2.52 2.39
N ALA A 63 6.65 -2.26 1.33
CA ALA A 63 6.51 -3.20 0.20
C ALA A 63 7.86 -3.46 -0.50
N GLY A 64 8.66 -2.40 -0.72
CA GLY A 64 9.95 -2.52 -1.41
C GLY A 64 10.98 -3.37 -0.65
N SER A 65 11.04 -3.25 0.68
CA SER A 65 11.98 -4.01 1.52
C SER A 65 11.59 -5.48 1.70
N LEU A 66 10.35 -5.84 1.36
CA LEU A 66 9.81 -7.19 1.50
C LEU A 66 9.69 -7.95 0.18
N GLY A 67 10.28 -7.41 -0.90
CA GLY A 67 10.33 -8.06 -2.20
C GLY A 67 9.21 -7.65 -3.16
N PHE A 68 8.46 -6.59 -2.86
CA PHE A 68 7.39 -6.04 -3.71
C PHE A 68 7.73 -4.62 -4.21
N PRO A 69 8.81 -4.42 -4.99
CA PRO A 69 9.27 -3.10 -5.40
C PRO A 69 8.27 -2.36 -6.30
N ALA A 70 7.53 -3.09 -7.14
CA ALA A 70 6.51 -2.49 -8.01
C ALA A 70 5.33 -1.92 -7.20
N LEU A 71 4.84 -2.70 -6.22
CA LEU A 71 3.79 -2.27 -5.29
C LEU A 71 4.23 -1.04 -4.49
N GLY A 72 5.47 -1.06 -3.97
CA GLY A 72 6.03 0.07 -3.23
C GLY A 72 6.12 1.35 -4.07
N ALA A 73 6.60 1.24 -5.31
CA ALA A 73 6.71 2.38 -6.22
C ALA A 73 5.35 2.96 -6.63
N ARG A 74 4.35 2.11 -6.89
CA ARG A 74 2.97 2.54 -7.19
C ARG A 74 2.34 3.23 -5.98
N SER A 75 2.46 2.63 -4.80
CA SER A 75 1.98 3.22 -3.55
C SER A 75 2.61 4.58 -3.26
N ALA A 76 3.92 4.75 -3.48
CA ALA A 76 4.60 6.03 -3.28
C ALA A 76 4.09 7.15 -4.22
N ARG A 77 3.83 6.80 -5.50
CA ARG A 77 3.21 7.74 -6.46
C ARG A 77 1.80 8.13 -6.02
N LEU A 78 1.01 7.16 -5.57
CA LEU A 78 -0.35 7.40 -5.10
C LEU A 78 -0.38 8.25 -3.83
N ASP A 79 0.50 8.00 -2.87
CA ASP A 79 0.68 8.83 -1.66
C ASP A 79 0.93 10.29 -2.02
N THR A 80 1.82 10.54 -2.98
CA THR A 80 2.14 11.88 -3.46
C THR A 80 0.93 12.55 -4.15
N ALA A 81 0.19 11.80 -4.97
CA ALA A 81 -1.01 12.32 -5.63
C ALA A 81 -2.12 12.67 -4.62
N ILE A 82 -2.31 11.83 -3.60
CA ILE A 82 -3.28 12.10 -2.52
C ILE A 82 -2.84 13.31 -1.69
N GLU A 83 -1.56 13.46 -1.36
CA GLU A 83 -1.03 14.65 -0.67
C GLU A 83 -1.34 15.94 -1.44
N GLN A 84 -1.09 15.93 -2.75
CA GLN A 84 -1.38 17.07 -3.62
C GLN A 84 -2.88 17.37 -3.67
N TYR A 85 -3.71 16.34 -3.82
CA TYR A 85 -5.16 16.48 -3.84
C TYR A 85 -5.74 17.01 -2.51
N ILE A 86 -5.20 16.58 -1.36
CA ILE A 86 -5.62 17.13 -0.05
C ILE A 86 -5.29 18.63 0.04
N ALA A 87 -4.15 19.05 -0.49
CA ALA A 87 -3.74 20.46 -0.48
C ALA A 87 -4.55 21.32 -1.47
N GLU A 88 -4.84 20.78 -2.67
CA GLU A 88 -5.58 21.47 -3.73
C GLU A 88 -6.55 20.50 -4.43
N PRO A 89 -7.78 20.35 -3.92
CA PRO A 89 -8.74 19.38 -4.47
C PRO A 89 -9.23 19.75 -5.87
N SER A 90 -9.17 18.79 -6.79
CA SER A 90 -9.68 18.90 -8.16
C SER A 90 -10.41 17.63 -8.58
N SER A 91 -11.57 17.78 -9.23
CA SER A 91 -12.38 16.63 -9.68
C SER A 91 -11.68 15.70 -10.69
N ALA A 92 -10.75 16.24 -11.49
CA ALA A 92 -9.99 15.42 -12.44
C ALA A 92 -8.93 14.56 -11.72
N ASP A 93 -8.32 15.11 -10.67
CA ASP A 93 -7.35 14.42 -9.85
C ASP A 93 -8.05 13.35 -8.99
N GLU A 94 -9.24 13.65 -8.46
CA GLU A 94 -10.06 12.69 -7.70
C GLU A 94 -10.32 11.40 -8.50
N ALA A 95 -10.81 11.53 -9.74
CA ALA A 95 -11.09 10.37 -10.59
C ALA A 95 -9.82 9.56 -10.91
N THR A 96 -8.70 10.25 -11.14
CA THR A 96 -7.40 9.62 -11.42
C THR A 96 -6.88 8.86 -10.19
N ILE A 97 -7.02 9.46 -9.01
CA ILE A 97 -6.61 8.84 -7.74
C ILE A 97 -7.48 7.64 -7.41
N LEU A 98 -8.79 7.70 -7.66
CA LEU A 98 -9.71 6.58 -7.46
C LEU A 98 -9.37 5.39 -8.37
N ALA A 99 -9.07 5.63 -9.64
CA ALA A 99 -8.61 4.56 -10.54
C ALA A 99 -7.29 3.94 -10.06
N ALA A 100 -6.35 4.77 -9.61
CA ALA A 100 -5.08 4.29 -9.07
C ALA A 100 -5.21 3.55 -7.72
N LEU A 101 -6.23 3.87 -6.91
CA LEU A 101 -6.60 3.10 -5.72
C LEU A 101 -7.12 1.72 -6.11
N ASP A 102 -8.01 1.63 -7.10
CA ASP A 102 -8.53 0.36 -7.60
C ASP A 102 -7.39 -0.53 -8.13
N ASP A 103 -6.50 0.02 -8.96
CA ASP A 103 -5.31 -0.70 -9.45
C ASP A 103 -4.42 -1.21 -8.28
N LEU A 104 -4.30 -0.43 -7.20
CA LEU A 104 -3.53 -0.82 -6.03
C LEU A 104 -4.21 -1.93 -5.22
N LEU A 105 -5.54 -1.91 -5.10
CA LEU A 105 -6.31 -2.96 -4.44
C LEU A 105 -6.17 -4.28 -5.21
N ASP A 106 -6.29 -4.24 -6.54
CA ASP A 106 -6.10 -5.40 -7.42
C ASP A 106 -4.69 -5.99 -7.31
N ASP A 107 -3.65 -5.13 -7.27
CA ASP A 107 -2.27 -5.58 -7.05
C ASP A 107 -2.10 -6.32 -5.71
N ILE A 108 -2.72 -5.80 -4.65
CA ILE A 108 -2.63 -6.37 -3.31
C ILE A 108 -3.35 -7.71 -3.26
N ASP A 109 -4.53 -7.79 -3.85
CA ASP A 109 -5.32 -9.02 -3.93
C ASP A 109 -4.56 -10.13 -4.67
N ALA A 110 -4.00 -9.81 -5.84
CA ALA A 110 -3.17 -10.75 -6.60
C ALA A 110 -1.95 -11.25 -5.80
N ILE A 111 -1.30 -10.39 -5.01
CA ILE A 111 -0.19 -10.79 -4.13
C ILE A 111 -0.63 -11.74 -3.03
N LEU A 112 -1.84 -11.55 -2.48
CA LEU A 112 -2.40 -12.41 -1.45
C LEU A 112 -2.80 -13.78 -2.02
N GLU A 113 -3.36 -13.82 -3.22
CA GLU A 113 -3.70 -15.05 -3.95
C GLU A 113 -2.44 -15.86 -4.31
N ASP A 114 -1.40 -15.22 -4.83
CA ASP A 114 -0.13 -15.87 -5.20
C ASP A 114 0.69 -16.33 -3.98
N GLY A 115 0.44 -15.74 -2.81
CA GLY A 115 1.17 -15.97 -1.57
C GLY A 115 0.61 -17.09 -0.68
N ASN A 116 -0.53 -17.69 -1.05
CA ASN A 116 -1.25 -18.73 -0.31
C ASN A 116 -1.17 -20.10 -1.01
#